data_AF-A0A937Z6S3-F1
#
_entry.id   AF-A0A937Z6S3-F1
#
_cell.length_a   1.000
_cell.length_b   1.000
_cell.length_c   1.000
_cell.angle_alpha   90.00
_cell.angle_beta   90.00
_cell.angle_gamma   90.00
#
_symmetry.space_group_name_H-M   'P 1'
#
loop_
_entity.id
_entity.type
_entity.pdbx_description
1 polymer ?
#
loop_
_entity_poly.entity_id
_entity_poly.type
_entity_poly.pdbx_seq_one_letter_code
_entity_poly.pdbx_strand_id
1 'polypeptide(L)'
;MTSAPIPVAILTGFLGAGKTTLLNNLLKDPFLANAAVIINEFGEIGIDHLLVERSDENVIEMASGCLCCTIRGDLIDTIGDLLARRDAGTIKTFDRIVIETTGLADPAPVLHTVMSDPLLLARCRLEGVITIVDAVNGMATLDAHAEAVKQVAVADCIVLTKVDLLVGREGEDMLFAIIARLRK
;
A
#
# COMPACT_ATOMS: atom_id res chain seq x y z
N MET A 1 -26.70 7.12 13.58
CA MET A 1 -26.00 8.00 12.62
C MET A 1 -24.96 7.14 11.92
N THR A 2 -25.15 6.80 10.65
CA THR A 2 -24.16 6.01 9.92
C THR A 2 -22.95 6.92 9.65
N SER A 3 -21.82 6.66 10.31
CA SER A 3 -20.57 7.37 10.01
C SER A 3 -20.22 7.18 8.53
N ALA A 4 -19.59 8.18 7.91
CA ALA A 4 -19.10 8.04 6.53
C ALA A 4 -18.22 6.77 6.39
N PRO A 5 -18.24 6.07 5.24
CA PRO A 5 -17.39 4.92 5.01
C PRO A 5 -15.92 5.30 5.15
N ILE A 6 -15.15 4.43 5.80
CA ILE A 6 -13.73 4.66 6.06
C ILE A 6 -12.96 4.56 4.74
N PRO A 7 -12.21 5.59 4.33
CA PRO A 7 -11.33 5.50 3.17
C PRO A 7 -10.25 4.44 3.36
N VAL A 8 -10.05 3.64 2.32
CA VAL A 8 -9.00 2.62 2.21
C VAL A 8 -8.09 2.99 1.06
N ALA A 9 -6.83 3.28 1.34
CA ALA A 9 -5.80 3.50 0.34
C ALA A 9 -4.93 2.25 0.19
N ILE A 10 -4.57 1.90 -1.03
CA ILE A 10 -3.66 0.78 -1.31
C ILE A 10 -2.31 1.37 -1.73
N LEU A 11 -1.26 1.02 -1.02
CA LEU A 11 0.13 1.36 -1.34
C LEU A 11 0.81 0.14 -1.97
N THR A 12 1.22 0.27 -3.23
CA THR A 12 1.87 -0.80 -3.99
C THR A 12 3.10 -0.27 -4.73
N GLY A 13 3.82 -1.15 -5.42
CA GLY A 13 5.05 -0.83 -6.13
C GLY A 13 6.08 -1.96 -6.01
N PHE A 14 6.95 -2.07 -7.00
CA PHE A 14 7.86 -3.20 -7.12
C PHE A 14 8.89 -3.27 -5.97
N LEU A 15 9.62 -4.39 -5.87
CA LEU A 15 10.65 -4.55 -4.83
C LEU A 15 11.69 -3.45 -4.95
N GLY A 16 12.11 -2.92 -3.80
CA GLY A 16 13.11 -1.86 -3.74
C GLY A 16 12.63 -0.48 -4.19
N ALA A 17 11.35 -0.31 -4.55
CA ALA A 17 10.80 0.99 -4.95
C ALA A 17 10.72 2.02 -3.79
N GLY A 18 10.87 1.57 -2.54
CA GLY A 18 10.86 2.46 -1.36
C GLY A 18 9.51 2.59 -0.66
N LYS A 19 8.66 1.56 -0.75
CA LYS A 19 7.34 1.51 -0.08
C LYS A 19 7.42 1.71 1.43
N THR A 20 8.17 0.86 2.12
CA THR A 20 8.40 0.94 3.57
C THR A 20 8.95 2.30 3.98
N THR A 21 9.93 2.83 3.23
CA THR A 21 10.50 4.17 3.50
C THR A 21 9.47 5.28 3.36
N LEU A 22 8.65 5.26 2.30
CA LEU A 22 7.60 6.27 2.12
C LEU A 22 6.56 6.16 3.23
N LEU A 23 6.09 4.95 3.54
CA LEU A 23 5.09 4.70 4.58
C LEU A 23 5.56 5.21 5.95
N ASN A 24 6.80 4.90 6.34
CA ASN A 24 7.38 5.37 7.60
C ASN A 24 7.49 6.89 7.68
N ASN A 25 7.79 7.55 6.56
CA ASN A 25 7.80 9.01 6.49
C ASN A 25 6.39 9.59 6.60
N LEU A 26 5.40 8.98 5.93
CA LEU A 26 4.01 9.42 5.98
C LEU A 26 3.36 9.18 7.35
N LEU A 27 3.77 8.14 8.09
CA LEU A 27 3.28 7.89 9.46
C LEU A 27 3.67 9.00 10.44
N LYS A 28 4.68 9.81 10.12
CA LYS A 28 5.07 11.00 10.89
C LYS A 28 4.23 12.23 10.53
N ASP A 29 3.51 12.20 9.41
CA ASP A 29 2.65 13.28 8.95
C ASP A 29 1.31 13.32 9.71
N PRO A 30 0.84 14.50 10.15
CA PRO A 30 -0.47 14.63 10.79
C PRO A 30 -1.64 14.04 9.98
N PHE A 31 -1.52 13.97 8.65
CA PHE A 31 -2.50 13.35 7.76
C PHE A 31 -2.74 11.87 8.06
N LEU A 32 -1.70 11.11 8.47
CA LEU A 32 -1.83 9.70 8.85
C LEU A 32 -1.86 9.47 10.37
N ALA A 33 -1.95 10.52 11.19
CA ALA A 33 -1.91 10.41 12.65
C ALA A 33 -3.00 9.50 13.25
N ASN A 34 -4.13 9.35 12.54
CA ASN A 34 -5.25 8.47 12.91
C ASN A 34 -5.51 7.40 11.84
N ALA A 35 -4.48 6.93 11.13
CA ALA A 35 -4.58 5.82 10.20
C ALA A 35 -4.39 4.47 10.90
N ALA A 36 -5.14 3.46 10.46
CA ALA A 36 -4.76 2.07 10.65
C ALA A 36 -3.93 1.61 9.45
N VAL A 37 -2.80 0.96 9.69
CA VAL A 37 -1.89 0.48 8.63
C VAL A 37 -1.82 -1.04 8.67
N ILE A 38 -2.04 -1.65 7.51
CA ILE A 38 -2.00 -3.10 7.29
C ILE A 38 -0.86 -3.38 6.31
N ILE A 39 0.10 -4.23 6.68
CA ILE A 39 1.24 -4.60 5.83
C ILE A 39 1.05 -6.08 5.42
N ASN A 40 1.00 -6.34 4.11
CA ASN A 40 0.77 -7.68 3.55
C ASN A 40 2.03 -8.20 2.82
N GLU A 41 2.85 -9.01 3.50
CA GLU A 41 4.03 -9.67 2.93
C GLU A 41 3.75 -11.12 2.50
N PHE A 42 4.19 -11.51 1.29
CA PHE A 42 4.22 -12.92 0.86
C PHE A 42 5.62 -13.50 1.04
N GLY A 43 5.73 -14.64 1.74
CA GLY A 43 6.88 -15.54 1.67
C GLY A 43 8.01 -15.27 2.68
N GLU A 44 8.20 -16.25 3.57
CA GLU A 44 9.35 -16.52 4.46
C GLU A 44 10.04 -15.35 5.20
N ILE A 45 9.83 -15.38 6.53
CA ILE A 45 10.66 -14.79 7.59
C ILE A 45 10.61 -13.27 7.65
N GLY A 46 9.87 -12.77 8.64
CA GLY A 46 9.85 -11.38 9.07
C GLY A 46 11.25 -10.84 9.31
N ILE A 47 11.70 -9.98 8.40
CA ILE A 47 12.91 -9.16 8.58
C ILE A 47 12.59 -7.65 8.50
N ASP A 48 11.38 -7.22 8.14
CA ASP A 48 10.95 -5.83 8.37
C ASP A 48 10.18 -5.71 9.71
N HIS A 49 10.80 -6.23 10.77
CA HIS A 49 10.41 -5.95 12.14
C HIS A 49 10.77 -4.50 12.50
N LEU A 50 9.76 -3.72 12.88
CA LEU A 50 9.84 -2.34 13.35
C LEU A 50 10.35 -1.31 12.34
N LEU A 51 9.43 -0.47 11.86
CA LEU A 51 9.66 0.98 11.88
C LEU A 51 8.35 1.71 12.24
N VAL A 52 7.91 1.41 13.46
CA VAL A 52 7.04 2.26 14.26
C VAL A 52 7.90 3.41 14.79
N GLU A 53 7.87 4.56 14.13
CA GLU A 53 8.32 5.83 14.73
C GLU A 53 7.16 6.84 14.80
N ARG A 54 6.07 6.41 15.45
CA ARG A 54 5.60 7.00 16.69
C ARG A 54 4.88 5.91 17.47
N SER A 55 5.29 5.74 18.72
CA SER A 55 4.54 5.04 19.75
C SER A 55 3.09 5.54 19.78
N ASP A 56 2.17 4.78 19.20
CA ASP A 56 0.71 4.87 19.37
C ASP A 56 0.06 3.68 18.65
N GLU A 57 0.06 2.52 19.30
CA GLU A 57 -0.93 1.40 19.32
C GLU A 57 -1.75 0.95 18.07
N ASN A 58 -1.54 1.47 16.85
CA ASN A 58 -2.47 1.29 15.71
C ASN A 58 -1.91 0.55 14.48
N VAL A 59 -0.77 -0.12 14.60
CA VAL A 59 -0.24 -0.97 13.52
C VAL A 59 -0.72 -2.40 13.77
N ILE A 60 -1.50 -2.97 12.84
CA ILE A 60 -1.94 -4.37 12.91
C ILE A 60 -1.27 -5.16 11.80
N GLU A 61 -0.45 -6.12 12.20
CA GLU A 61 0.25 -7.05 11.34
C GLU A 61 -0.66 -8.23 10.96
N MET A 62 -0.65 -8.62 9.68
CA MET A 62 -1.36 -9.82 9.21
C MET A 62 -0.43 -11.03 9.29
N ALA A 63 -0.85 -12.09 9.99
CA ALA A 63 -0.13 -13.36 9.97
C ALA A 63 -0.43 -14.12 8.65
N SER A 64 0.62 -14.48 7.91
CA SER A 64 0.53 -15.17 6.63
C SER A 64 0.21 -16.67 6.75
N GLY A 65 -0.80 -17.15 6.02
CA GLY A 65 -1.04 -18.57 5.73
C GLY A 65 -1.06 -18.85 4.23
N CYS A 66 -0.28 -19.82 3.75
CA CYS A 66 -0.22 -20.21 2.34
C CYS A 66 -1.50 -20.94 1.88
N LEU A 67 -2.23 -20.35 0.92
CA LEU A 67 -2.78 -20.94 -0.30
C LEU A 67 -3.49 -19.79 -1.04
N CYS A 68 -3.55 -19.79 -2.37
CA CYS A 68 -4.12 -18.69 -3.16
C CYS A 68 -5.59 -18.29 -2.87
N CYS A 69 -6.27 -18.94 -1.91
CA CYS A 69 -7.61 -18.64 -1.42
C CYS A 69 -7.64 -17.94 -0.04
N THR A 70 -6.55 -17.95 0.75
CA THR A 70 -6.52 -17.38 2.12
C THR A 70 -6.34 -15.87 2.13
N ILE A 71 -5.58 -15.28 1.21
CA ILE A 71 -5.29 -13.83 1.21
C ILE A 71 -6.56 -12.95 1.21
N ARG A 72 -7.59 -13.37 0.49
CA ARG A 72 -8.88 -12.64 0.45
C ARG A 72 -9.62 -12.76 1.78
N GLY A 73 -9.71 -13.96 2.33
CA GLY A 73 -10.34 -14.21 3.63
C GLY A 73 -9.60 -13.47 4.73
N ASP A 74 -8.27 -13.61 4.77
CA ASP A 74 -7.40 -12.99 5.76
C ASP A 74 -7.53 -11.45 5.75
N LEU A 75 -7.63 -10.83 4.57
CA LEU A 75 -7.82 -9.38 4.48
C LEU A 75 -9.20 -8.92 4.97
N ILE A 76 -10.26 -9.65 4.59
CA ILE A 76 -11.63 -9.37 5.05
C ILE A 76 -11.71 -9.51 6.58
N ASP A 77 -11.16 -10.59 7.12
CA ASP A 77 -11.16 -10.88 8.55
C ASP A 77 -10.33 -9.84 9.31
N THR A 78 -9.16 -9.45 8.80
CA THR A 78 -8.30 -8.43 9.41
C THR A 78 -9.00 -7.07 9.47
N ILE A 79 -9.56 -6.61 8.35
CA ILE A 79 -10.29 -5.34 8.32
C ILE A 79 -11.55 -5.45 9.20
N GLY A 80 -12.25 -6.58 9.18
CA GLY A 80 -13.41 -6.86 10.02
C GLY A 80 -13.10 -6.75 11.52
N ASP A 81 -12.03 -7.40 11.99
CA ASP A 81 -11.55 -7.33 13.38
C ASP A 81 -11.16 -5.90 13.77
N LEU A 82 -10.41 -5.22 12.90
CA LEU A 82 -10.04 -3.81 13.08
C LEU A 82 -11.27 -2.92 13.30
N LEU A 83 -12.29 -3.08 12.47
CA LEU A 83 -13.54 -2.32 12.59
C LEU A 83 -14.30 -2.68 13.86
N ALA A 84 -14.39 -3.96 14.21
CA ALA A 84 -15.07 -4.42 15.42
C ALA A 84 -14.39 -3.88 16.69
N ARG A 85 -13.06 -3.92 16.75
CA ARG A 85 -12.27 -3.37 17.87
C ARG A 85 -12.40 -1.86 17.98
N ARG A 86 -12.42 -1.15 16.84
CA ARG A 86 -12.70 0.28 16.80
C ARG A 86 -14.11 0.58 17.34
N ASP A 87 -15.12 -0.14 16.89
CA ASP A 87 -16.52 0.05 17.32
C ASP A 87 -16.69 -0.25 18.83
N ALA A 88 -15.95 -1.24 19.34
CA ALA A 88 -15.92 -1.59 20.76
C ALA A 88 -15.09 -0.63 21.63
N GLY A 89 -14.35 0.31 21.01
CA GLY A 89 -13.45 1.24 21.72
C GLY A 89 -12.26 0.54 22.39
N THR A 90 -11.88 -0.66 21.93
CA THR A 90 -10.75 -1.43 22.49
C THR A 90 -9.42 -1.07 21.86
N ILE A 91 -9.44 -0.28 20.78
CA ILE A 91 -8.28 0.35 20.15
C ILE A 91 -8.56 1.83 19.93
N LYS A 92 -7.50 2.62 19.75
CA LYS A 92 -7.62 4.04 19.38
C LYS A 92 -8.41 4.15 18.07
N THR A 93 -9.33 5.10 18.02
CA THR A 93 -10.13 5.33 16.81
C THR A 93 -9.24 5.72 15.65
N PHE A 94 -9.58 5.24 14.46
CA PHE A 94 -8.93 5.61 13.21
C PHE A 94 -9.97 6.09 12.19
N ASP A 95 -9.55 6.98 11.30
CA ASP A 95 -10.41 7.59 10.28
C ASP A 95 -10.11 7.10 8.85
N ARG A 96 -9.07 6.28 8.69
CA ARG A 96 -8.62 5.73 7.41
C ARG A 96 -7.85 4.42 7.59
N ILE A 97 -7.76 3.65 6.51
CA ILE A 97 -6.95 2.43 6.43
C ILE A 97 -5.96 2.57 5.28
N VAL A 98 -4.69 2.21 5.50
CA VAL A 98 -3.67 2.08 4.46
C VAL A 98 -3.26 0.62 4.38
N ILE A 99 -3.33 0.03 3.19
CA ILE A 99 -2.91 -1.35 2.92
C ILE A 99 -1.64 -1.31 2.08
N GLU A 100 -0.51 -1.73 2.64
CA GLU A 100 0.70 -1.99 1.87
C GLU A 100 0.69 -3.42 1.31
N THR A 101 0.86 -3.54 0.00
CA THR A 101 1.07 -4.84 -0.66
C THR A 101 2.57 -5.13 -0.82
N THR A 102 2.99 -6.38 -0.68
CA THR A 102 4.34 -6.80 -1.07
C THR A 102 4.67 -6.39 -2.51
N GLY A 103 5.96 -6.15 -2.77
CA GLY A 103 6.35 -5.66 -4.09
C GLY A 103 6.27 -6.68 -5.23
N LEU A 104 6.11 -7.97 -4.93
CA LEU A 104 5.82 -9.01 -5.95
C LEU A 104 4.33 -9.27 -6.13
N ALA A 105 3.45 -8.66 -5.31
CA ALA A 105 2.04 -8.96 -5.38
C ALA A 105 1.39 -8.28 -6.59
N ASP A 106 0.50 -9.04 -7.23
CA ASP A 106 -0.55 -8.50 -8.07
C ASP A 106 -1.54 -7.73 -7.16
N PRO A 107 -1.78 -6.42 -7.39
CA PRO A 107 -2.71 -5.65 -6.57
C PRO A 107 -4.19 -5.97 -6.86
N ALA A 108 -4.51 -6.64 -7.98
CA ALA A 108 -5.88 -6.86 -8.41
C ALA A 108 -6.75 -7.66 -7.40
N PRO A 109 -6.26 -8.72 -6.73
CA PRO A 109 -7.03 -9.43 -5.71
C PRO A 109 -7.38 -8.58 -4.48
N VAL A 110 -6.45 -7.72 -4.03
CA VAL A 110 -6.68 -6.80 -2.90
C VAL A 110 -7.72 -5.76 -3.30
N LEU A 111 -7.54 -5.15 -4.47
CA LEU A 111 -8.50 -4.20 -5.05
C LEU A 111 -9.90 -4.79 -5.17
N HIS A 112 -10.01 -5.96 -5.80
CA HIS A 112 -11.27 -6.65 -5.96
C HIS A 112 -11.93 -6.93 -4.62
N THR A 113 -11.16 -7.32 -3.60
CA THR A 113 -11.69 -7.58 -2.25
C THR A 113 -12.30 -6.31 -1.65
N VAL A 114 -11.56 -5.20 -1.65
CA VAL A 114 -12.03 -3.91 -1.11
C VAL A 114 -13.24 -3.37 -1.89
N MET A 115 -13.32 -3.62 -3.20
CA MET A 115 -14.37 -3.09 -4.08
C MET A 115 -15.61 -3.97 -4.21
N SER A 116 -15.57 -5.24 -3.80
CA SER A 116 -16.67 -6.19 -4.05
C SER A 116 -17.17 -6.92 -2.82
N ASP A 117 -16.42 -6.93 -1.71
CA ASP A 117 -16.84 -7.64 -0.52
C ASP A 117 -17.98 -6.89 0.21
N PRO A 118 -19.14 -7.52 0.50
CA PRO A 118 -20.27 -6.86 1.12
C PRO A 118 -19.99 -6.28 2.51
N LEU A 119 -19.14 -6.95 3.31
CA LEU A 119 -18.80 -6.48 4.66
C LEU A 119 -17.93 -5.22 4.57
N LEU A 120 -16.97 -5.20 3.65
CA LEU A 120 -16.14 -4.02 3.40
C LEU A 120 -16.94 -2.88 2.79
N LEU A 121 -17.77 -3.14 1.77
CA LEU A 121 -18.58 -2.10 1.12
C LEU A 121 -19.57 -1.39 2.07
N ALA A 122 -20.01 -2.07 3.12
CA ALA A 122 -20.90 -1.48 4.13
C ALA A 122 -20.18 -0.47 5.05
N ARG A 123 -18.85 -0.55 5.17
CA ARG A 123 -18.06 0.17 6.20
C ARG A 123 -16.90 0.98 5.65
N CYS A 124 -16.42 0.64 4.48
CA CYS A 124 -15.21 1.15 3.84
C CYS A 124 -15.51 1.62 2.42
N ARG A 125 -14.64 2.48 1.90
CA ARG A 125 -14.63 2.87 0.48
C ARG A 125 -13.19 2.87 -0.01
N LEU A 126 -12.95 2.36 -1.23
CA LEU A 126 -11.65 2.54 -1.87
C LEU A 126 -11.42 4.03 -2.12
N GLU A 127 -10.32 4.56 -1.60
CA GLU A 127 -9.87 5.93 -1.83
C GLU A 127 -8.99 6.01 -3.08
N GLY A 128 -8.10 5.04 -3.26
CA GLY A 128 -7.30 4.90 -4.47
C GLY A 128 -6.08 4.01 -4.27
N VAL A 129 -5.36 3.83 -5.37
CA VAL A 129 -4.10 3.07 -5.45
C VAL A 129 -2.94 4.01 -5.68
N ILE A 130 -1.99 3.98 -4.76
CA ILE A 130 -0.73 4.69 -4.84
C ILE A 130 0.34 3.68 -5.24
N THR A 131 0.92 3.85 -6.43
CA THR A 131 2.00 2.99 -6.92
C THR A 131 3.32 3.73 -6.85
N ILE A 132 4.25 3.15 -6.11
CA ILE A 132 5.61 3.68 -5.98
C ILE A 132 6.48 3.10 -7.09
N VAL A 133 7.18 3.98 -7.80
CA VAL A 133 8.10 3.62 -8.88
C VAL A 133 9.48 4.22 -8.58
N ASP A 134 10.50 3.38 -8.60
CA ASP A 134 11.91 3.80 -8.52
C ASP A 134 12.27 4.59 -9.80
N ALA A 135 12.65 5.86 -9.67
CA ALA A 135 12.99 6.69 -10.83
C ALA A 135 14.26 6.23 -11.55
N VAL A 136 15.17 5.55 -10.85
CA VAL A 136 16.45 5.06 -11.40
C VAL A 136 16.25 3.74 -12.13
N ASN A 137 15.56 2.79 -11.49
CA ASN A 137 15.44 1.42 -11.99
C ASN A 137 14.12 1.13 -12.71
N GLY A 138 13.12 2.01 -12.57
CA GLY A 138 11.73 1.72 -12.95
C GLY A 138 11.54 1.40 -14.43
N MET A 139 12.34 1.99 -15.34
CA MET A 139 12.31 1.61 -16.76
C MET A 139 12.65 0.13 -16.96
N ALA A 140 13.79 -0.32 -16.43
CA ALA A 140 14.23 -1.71 -16.54
C ALA A 140 13.27 -2.66 -15.80
N THR A 141 12.77 -2.24 -14.63
CA THR A 141 11.78 -3.00 -13.86
C THR A 141 10.50 -3.23 -14.66
N LEU A 142 9.98 -2.20 -15.33
CA LEU A 142 8.77 -2.31 -16.17
C LEU A 142 9.00 -3.14 -17.44
N ASP A 143 10.23 -3.22 -17.93
CA ASP A 143 10.57 -4.08 -19.09
C ASP A 143 10.69 -5.55 -18.68
N ALA A 144 11.22 -5.82 -17.48
CA ALA A 144 11.53 -7.16 -17.03
C ALA A 144 10.38 -7.86 -16.27
N HIS A 145 9.47 -7.10 -15.64
CA HIS A 145 8.52 -7.66 -14.68
C HIS A 145 7.08 -7.24 -14.98
N ALA A 146 6.23 -8.24 -15.27
CA ALA A 146 4.81 -8.02 -15.54
C ALA A 146 4.06 -7.52 -14.30
N GLU A 147 4.52 -7.89 -13.10
CA GLU A 147 3.98 -7.44 -11.82
C GLU A 147 4.09 -5.92 -11.68
N ALA A 148 5.25 -5.35 -12.02
CA ALA A 148 5.46 -3.90 -12.00
C ALA A 148 4.53 -3.17 -12.98
N VAL A 149 4.31 -3.75 -14.16
CA VAL A 149 3.38 -3.21 -15.16
C VAL A 149 1.95 -3.22 -14.61
N LYS A 150 1.51 -4.33 -14.01
CA LYS A 150 0.19 -4.43 -13.38
C LYS A 150 0.01 -3.43 -12.26
N GLN A 151 1.02 -3.25 -11.41
CA GLN A 151 1.01 -2.28 -10.31
C GLN A 151 0.87 -0.85 -10.81
N VAL A 152 1.57 -0.47 -11.89
CA VAL A 152 1.43 0.85 -12.51
C VAL A 152 0.08 1.00 -13.20
N ALA A 153 -0.41 -0.05 -13.86
CA ALA A 153 -1.65 0.00 -14.64
C ALA A 153 -2.91 0.25 -13.80
N VAL A 154 -2.90 -0.15 -12.52
CA VAL A 154 -4.02 0.10 -11.59
C VAL A 154 -3.85 1.37 -10.75
N ALA A 155 -2.78 2.14 -10.96
CA ALA A 155 -2.45 3.29 -10.14
C ALA A 155 -3.40 4.46 -10.40
N ASP A 156 -4.00 5.02 -9.34
CA ASP A 156 -4.65 6.33 -9.38
C ASP A 156 -3.60 7.45 -9.21
N CYS A 157 -2.53 7.16 -8.47
CA CYS A 157 -1.42 8.05 -8.23
C CYS A 157 -0.09 7.30 -8.33
N ILE A 158 0.87 7.86 -9.06
CA ILE A 158 2.21 7.31 -9.15
C ILE A 158 3.19 8.22 -8.41
N VAL A 159 3.92 7.65 -7.46
CA VAL A 159 4.97 8.34 -6.70
C VAL A 159 6.33 7.89 -7.22
N LEU A 160 7.08 8.81 -7.80
CA LEU A 160 8.47 8.57 -8.20
C LEU A 160 9.40 8.79 -7.00
N THR A 161 10.20 7.77 -6.68
CA THR A 161 11.19 7.82 -5.60
C THR A 161 12.61 7.84 -6.15
N LYS A 162 13.59 8.16 -5.30
CA LYS A 162 15.03 8.20 -5.63
C LYS A 162 15.37 9.18 -6.75
N VAL A 163 14.54 10.19 -6.97
CA VAL A 163 14.76 11.26 -7.96
C VAL A 163 16.00 12.09 -7.62
N ASP A 164 16.40 12.12 -6.35
CA ASP A 164 17.63 12.75 -5.86
C ASP A 164 18.91 12.11 -6.41
N LEU A 165 18.84 10.85 -6.87
CA LEU A 165 19.96 10.16 -7.51
C LEU A 165 20.12 10.51 -8.99
N LEU A 166 19.12 11.14 -9.61
CA LEU A 166 19.13 11.55 -11.01
C LEU A 166 19.69 12.97 -11.13
N VAL A 167 21.02 13.07 -11.25
CA VAL A 167 21.75 14.35 -11.27
C VAL A 167 22.30 14.65 -12.66
N GLY A 168 22.26 15.93 -13.05
CA GLY A 168 22.78 16.41 -14.33
C GLY A 168 21.87 16.04 -15.51
N ARG A 169 22.32 16.41 -16.71
CA ARG A 169 21.51 16.30 -17.93
C ARG A 169 21.03 14.87 -18.22
N GLU A 170 21.90 13.88 -18.01
CA GLU A 170 21.55 12.47 -18.21
C GLU A 170 20.48 11.99 -17.22
N GLY A 171 20.58 12.41 -15.95
CA GLY A 171 19.55 12.13 -14.95
C GLY A 171 18.21 12.80 -15.26
N GLU A 172 18.22 14.05 -15.73
CA GLU A 172 17.03 14.75 -16.20
C GLU A 172 16.37 14.02 -17.38
N ASP A 173 17.16 13.60 -18.37
CA ASP A 173 16.68 12.85 -19.52
C ASP A 173 16.05 11.50 -19.11
N MET A 174 16.67 10.78 -18.16
CA MET A 174 16.10 9.55 -17.57
C MET A 174 14.76 9.81 -16.86
N LEU A 175 14.68 10.89 -16.07
CA LEU A 175 13.45 11.28 -15.36
C LEU A 175 12.32 11.60 -16.35
N PHE A 176 12.61 12.36 -17.41
CA PHE A 176 11.63 12.65 -18.45
C PHE A 176 11.16 11.37 -19.16
N ALA A 177 12.08 10.45 -19.46
CA ALA A 177 11.75 9.18 -20.12
C ALA A 177 10.79 8.33 -19.29
N ILE A 178 11.04 8.16 -17.99
CA ILE A 178 10.17 7.36 -17.13
C ILE A 178 8.81 8.04 -16.92
N ILE A 179 8.76 9.36 -16.73
CA ILE A 179 7.49 10.10 -16.63
C ILE A 179 6.67 9.95 -17.92
N ALA A 180 7.31 10.04 -19.09
CA ALA A 180 6.64 9.89 -20.37
C ALA A 180 6.09 8.47 -20.59
N ARG A 181 6.76 7.45 -20.06
CA ARG A 181 6.27 6.06 -20.07
C ARG A 181 5.06 5.87 -19.16
N LEU A 182 5.11 6.40 -17.94
CA LEU A 182 4.09 6.22 -16.91
C LEU A 182 2.79 7.00 -17.18
N ARG A 183 2.81 7.99 -18.07
CA ARG A 183 1.63 8.78 -18.48
C ARG A 183 0.84 8.18 -19.65
N LYS A 184 1.32 7.08 -20.24
CA LYS A 184 0.63 6.38 -21.34
C LYS A 184 -0.35 5.36 -20.79
#